data_AF-A0A925ZY14-F1
#
_entry.id   AF-A0A925ZY14-F1
#
_cell.length_a   1.000
_cell.length_b   1.000
_cell.length_c   1.000
_cell.angle_alpha   90.00
_cell.angle_beta   90.00
_cell.angle_gamma   90.00
#
_symmetry.space_group_name_H-M   'P 1'
#
loop_
_entity.id
_entity.type
_entity.pdbx_description
1 polymer ?
#
loop_
_entity_poly.entity_id
_entity_poly.type
_entity_poly.pdbx_seq_one_letter_code
_entity_poly.pdbx_strand_id
1 'polypeptide(L)'
;MSFHKQPKDDTQHQNHLDGTAKILSGDLQEETTRAGLDNALQRWIEDVKDASNPELHQIVVDLQALKAHFGGGTIDARLVGQLLGRLGENTSKAAVFVDNPNTADRVSKLGEALSAAARQVQNPEDAAEEEFRQDSAATS
;
A
#
# COMPACT_ATOMS: atom_id res chain seq x y z
N MET A 1 22.72 27.14 -10.87
CA MET A 1 21.38 26.61 -11.19
C MET A 1 21.53 25.11 -11.44
N SER A 2 21.57 24.30 -10.38
CA SER A 2 21.66 22.84 -10.52
C SER A 2 20.26 22.30 -10.77
N PHE A 3 19.91 22.09 -12.02
CA PHE A 3 18.74 21.29 -12.39
C PHE A 3 19.10 19.84 -12.08
N HIS A 4 18.81 19.39 -10.86
CA HIS A 4 18.75 17.96 -10.58
C HIS A 4 17.61 17.40 -11.44
N LYS A 5 17.95 16.88 -12.63
CA LYS A 5 17.04 15.99 -13.36
C LYS A 5 16.74 14.86 -12.39
N GLN A 6 15.53 14.85 -11.86
CA GLN A 6 14.96 13.64 -11.28
C GLN A 6 15.19 12.53 -12.33
N PRO A 7 15.84 11.42 -11.97
CA PRO A 7 16.01 10.33 -12.93
C PRO A 7 14.61 9.94 -13.43
N LYS A 8 14.47 9.65 -14.73
CA LYS A 8 13.18 9.33 -15.35
C LYS A 8 12.44 8.20 -14.61
N ASP A 9 13.18 7.32 -13.96
CA ASP A 9 12.68 6.25 -13.09
C ASP A 9 11.98 6.76 -11.82
N ASP A 10 12.47 7.82 -11.17
CA ASP A 10 11.87 8.32 -9.92
C ASP A 10 10.43 8.79 -10.13
N THR A 11 10.13 9.49 -11.23
CA THR A 11 8.76 9.93 -11.51
C THR A 11 7.84 8.76 -11.82
N GLN A 12 8.33 7.74 -12.52
CA GLN A 12 7.55 6.52 -12.79
C GLN A 12 7.28 5.75 -11.49
N HIS A 13 8.28 5.62 -10.62
CA HIS A 13 8.13 4.99 -9.30
C HIS A 13 7.14 5.76 -8.43
N GLN A 14 7.23 7.09 -8.41
CA GLN A 14 6.30 7.94 -7.67
C GLN A 14 4.86 7.81 -8.15
N ASN A 15 4.63 7.77 -9.47
CA ASN A 15 3.30 7.56 -10.05
C ASN A 15 2.77 6.15 -9.74
N HIS A 16 3.65 5.15 -9.73
CA HIS A 16 3.29 3.78 -9.38
C HIS A 16 2.89 3.64 -7.91
N LEU A 17 3.66 4.25 -7.00
CA LEU A 17 3.35 4.28 -5.56
C LEU A 17 2.02 4.99 -5.29
N ASP A 18 1.77 6.12 -5.96
CA ASP A 18 0.51 6.88 -5.83
C ASP A 18 -0.69 6.07 -6.35
N GLY A 19 -0.54 5.42 -7.51
CA GLY A 19 -1.57 4.52 -8.05
C GLY A 19 -1.86 3.33 -7.13
N THR A 20 -0.82 2.74 -6.52
CA THR A 20 -0.97 1.64 -5.57
C THR A 20 -1.67 2.09 -4.30
N ALA A 21 -1.28 3.25 -3.74
CA ALA A 21 -1.93 3.82 -2.56
C ALA A 21 -3.41 4.11 -2.83
N LYS A 22 -3.73 4.66 -4.02
CA LYS A 22 -5.11 4.94 -4.41
C LYS A 22 -5.98 3.69 -4.51
N ILE A 23 -5.47 2.60 -5.09
CA ILE A 23 -6.18 1.31 -5.16
C ILE A 23 -6.45 0.78 -3.74
N LEU A 24 -5.44 0.87 -2.87
CA LEU A 24 -5.53 0.37 -1.48
C LEU A 24 -6.43 1.23 -0.57
N SER A 25 -6.56 2.51 -0.88
CA SER A 25 -7.48 3.42 -0.18
C SER A 25 -8.93 3.30 -0.65
N GLY A 26 -9.17 2.66 -1.81
CA GLY A 26 -10.50 2.29 -2.25
C GLY A 26 -11.02 1.06 -1.52
N ASP A 27 -12.27 0.68 -1.80
CA ASP A 27 -12.83 -0.56 -1.27
C ASP A 27 -12.12 -1.75 -1.94
N LEU A 28 -11.27 -2.43 -1.17
CA LEU A 28 -10.52 -3.61 -1.62
C LEU A 28 -11.43 -4.77 -2.08
N GLN A 29 -12.71 -4.77 -1.69
CA GLN A 29 -13.70 -5.73 -2.18
C GLN A 29 -14.27 -5.30 -3.55
N GLU A 30 -14.41 -4.00 -3.78
CA GLU A 30 -15.01 -3.42 -4.98
C GLU A 30 -14.01 -3.22 -6.15
N GLU A 31 -12.73 -2.92 -5.86
CA GLU A 31 -11.63 -2.79 -6.84
C GLU A 31 -11.14 -4.16 -7.36
N THR A 32 -12.08 -4.95 -7.85
CA THR A 32 -11.83 -6.18 -8.61
C THR A 32 -11.83 -5.89 -10.11
N THR A 33 -10.78 -5.24 -10.59
CA THR A 33 -10.03 -5.98 -11.60
C THR A 33 -8.86 -6.59 -10.87
N ARG A 34 -9.01 -7.86 -10.47
CA ARG A 34 -7.98 -8.67 -9.82
C ARG A 34 -6.60 -8.50 -10.48
N ALA A 35 -6.56 -8.20 -11.78
CA ALA A 35 -5.38 -7.86 -12.55
C ALA A 35 -4.70 -6.52 -12.17
N GLY A 36 -5.43 -5.46 -11.83
CA GLY A 36 -4.85 -4.14 -11.49
C GLY A 36 -4.03 -4.20 -10.20
N LEU A 37 -4.63 -4.73 -9.13
CA LEU A 37 -3.93 -4.95 -7.86
C LEU A 37 -2.77 -5.95 -8.01
N ASP A 38 -2.97 -7.03 -8.78
CA ASP A 38 -1.94 -8.03 -9.03
C ASP A 38 -0.69 -7.45 -9.71
N ASN A 39 -0.88 -6.57 -10.70
CA ASN A 39 0.21 -5.86 -11.38
C ASN A 39 0.88 -4.83 -10.47
N ALA A 40 0.11 -4.07 -9.68
CA ALA A 40 0.64 -3.09 -8.73
C ALA A 40 1.53 -3.78 -7.67
N LEU A 41 1.05 -4.87 -7.07
CA LEU A 41 1.81 -5.66 -6.10
C LEU A 41 3.06 -6.28 -6.74
N GLN A 42 2.95 -6.82 -7.95
CA GLN A 42 4.09 -7.40 -8.67
C GLN A 42 5.17 -6.35 -8.94
N ARG A 43 4.78 -5.18 -9.44
CA ARG A 43 5.71 -4.10 -9.74
C ARG A 43 6.36 -3.57 -8.48
N TRP A 44 5.61 -3.48 -7.37
CA TRP A 44 6.17 -3.05 -6.11
C TRP A 44 7.17 -4.07 -5.53
N ILE A 45 6.91 -5.36 -5.68
CA ILE A 45 7.90 -6.41 -5.34
C ILE A 45 9.20 -6.21 -6.11
N GLU A 46 9.12 -5.85 -7.40
CA GLU A 46 10.30 -5.55 -8.22
C GLU A 46 11.04 -4.31 -7.70
N ASP A 47 10.33 -3.22 -7.44
CA ASP A 47 10.92 -1.96 -6.93
C ASP A 47 11.65 -2.18 -5.59
N VAL A 48 11.04 -2.93 -4.66
CA VAL A 48 11.64 -3.23 -3.35
C VAL A 48 12.85 -4.16 -3.49
N LYS A 49 12.82 -5.11 -4.42
CA LYS A 49 13.96 -5.98 -4.71
C LYS A 49 15.11 -5.21 -5.35
N ASP A 50 14.82 -4.28 -6.25
CA ASP A 50 15.82 -3.46 -6.94
C ASP A 50 16.60 -2.58 -5.96
N ALA A 51 15.92 -2.08 -4.91
CA ALA A 51 16.55 -1.35 -3.80
C ALA A 51 17.65 -2.14 -3.06
N SER A 52 17.76 -3.46 -3.27
CA SER A 52 18.87 -4.31 -2.81
C SER A 52 19.19 -4.17 -1.31
N ASN A 53 18.17 -3.89 -0.49
CA ASN A 53 18.31 -3.66 0.94
C ASN A 53 17.71 -4.85 1.73
N PRO A 54 18.51 -5.55 2.55
CA PRO A 54 18.04 -6.72 3.31
C PRO A 54 16.93 -6.38 4.32
N GLU A 55 16.90 -5.14 4.83
CA GLU A 55 15.85 -4.68 5.75
C GLU A 55 14.46 -4.65 5.09
N LEU A 56 14.40 -4.61 3.76
CA LEU A 56 13.15 -4.60 3.00
C LEU A 56 12.67 -6.00 2.61
N HIS A 57 13.44 -7.05 2.92
CA HIS A 57 13.10 -8.41 2.51
C HIS A 57 11.73 -8.86 3.05
N GLN A 58 11.39 -8.46 4.27
CA GLN A 58 10.10 -8.79 4.88
C GLN A 58 8.92 -8.20 4.08
N ILE A 59 9.08 -6.99 3.52
CA ILE A 59 8.06 -6.36 2.68
C ILE A 59 7.84 -7.21 1.43
N VAL A 60 8.90 -7.67 0.77
CA VAL A 60 8.80 -8.55 -0.40
C VAL A 60 8.05 -9.84 -0.07
N VAL A 61 8.37 -10.48 1.05
CA VAL A 61 7.72 -11.73 1.49
C VAL A 61 6.23 -11.51 1.74
N ASP A 62 5.87 -10.45 2.47
CA ASP A 62 4.49 -10.16 2.80
C ASP A 62 3.69 -9.76 1.54
N LEU A 63 4.29 -9.05 0.57
CA LEU A 63 3.66 -8.72 -0.72
C LEU A 63 3.38 -9.98 -1.55
N GLN A 64 4.33 -10.91 -1.59
CA GLN A 64 4.16 -12.19 -2.29
C GLN A 64 3.04 -13.03 -1.67
N ALA A 65 2.97 -13.07 -0.33
CA ALA A 65 1.90 -13.74 0.38
C ALA A 65 0.55 -13.09 0.07
N LEU A 66 0.46 -11.75 0.13
CA LEU A 66 -0.76 -11.01 -0.19
C LEU A 66 -1.25 -11.31 -1.62
N LYS A 67 -0.35 -11.24 -2.61
CA LYS A 67 -0.63 -11.57 -4.01
C LYS A 67 -1.15 -13.01 -4.17
N ALA A 68 -0.52 -13.98 -3.50
CA ALA A 68 -0.95 -15.38 -3.54
C ALA A 68 -2.39 -15.55 -2.98
N HIS A 69 -2.75 -14.81 -1.93
CA HIS A 69 -4.11 -14.85 -1.36
C HIS A 69 -5.17 -14.29 -2.31
N PHE A 70 -4.89 -13.17 -2.99
CA PHE A 70 -5.80 -12.64 -4.01
C PHE A 70 -5.92 -13.54 -5.24
N GLY A 71 -4.86 -14.29 -5.59
CA GLY A 71 -4.85 -15.24 -6.71
C GLY A 71 -5.50 -16.60 -6.42
N GLY A 72 -5.66 -16.99 -5.14
CA GLY A 72 -6.03 -18.34 -4.71
C GLY A 72 -7.52 -18.71 -4.77
N GLY A 73 -8.41 -17.78 -5.15
CA GLY A 73 -9.84 -18.05 -5.32
C GLY A 73 -10.71 -17.93 -4.05
N THR A 74 -10.12 -18.04 -2.87
CA THR A 74 -10.76 -17.73 -1.57
C THR A 74 -9.93 -16.73 -0.79
N ILE A 75 -10.53 -15.58 -0.49
CA ILE A 75 -9.88 -14.49 0.27
C ILE A 75 -10.21 -14.68 1.75
N ASP A 76 -9.18 -14.93 2.57
CA ASP A 76 -9.30 -14.89 4.02
C ASP A 76 -9.07 -13.46 4.51
N ALA A 77 -10.14 -12.76 4.84
CA ALA A 77 -10.09 -11.37 5.28
C ALA A 77 -9.21 -11.18 6.53
N ARG A 78 -9.19 -12.12 7.49
CA ARG A 78 -8.33 -11.98 8.67
C ARG A 78 -6.86 -12.01 8.29
N LEU A 79 -6.49 -12.96 7.45
CA LEU A 79 -5.11 -13.12 7.00
C LEU A 79 -4.67 -11.95 6.10
N VAL A 80 -5.54 -11.51 5.19
CA VAL A 80 -5.31 -10.32 4.36
C VAL A 80 -5.13 -9.09 5.22
N GLY A 81 -6.00 -8.86 6.20
CA GLY A 81 -5.86 -7.74 7.13
C GLY A 81 -4.54 -7.79 7.93
N GLN A 82 -4.13 -8.97 8.41
CA GLN A 82 -2.84 -9.13 9.09
C GLN A 82 -1.63 -8.86 8.18
N LEU A 83 -1.69 -9.31 6.91
CA LEU A 83 -0.66 -9.05 5.92
C LEU A 83 -0.58 -7.57 5.56
N LEU A 84 -1.72 -6.93 5.30
CA LEU A 84 -1.81 -5.49 5.04
C LEU A 84 -1.25 -4.67 6.20
N GLY A 85 -1.56 -5.06 7.44
CA GLY A 85 -1.07 -4.35 8.63
C GLY A 85 0.45 -4.43 8.77
N ARG A 86 1.02 -5.64 8.61
CA ARG A 86 2.48 -5.83 8.63
C ARG A 86 3.17 -5.11 7.47
N LEU A 87 2.59 -5.18 6.27
CA LEU A 87 3.08 -4.45 5.10
C LEU A 87 3.07 -2.95 5.36
N GLY A 88 1.99 -2.41 5.92
CA GLY A 88 1.87 -1.00 6.21
C GLY A 88 2.95 -0.52 7.17
N GLU A 89 3.13 -1.23 8.29
CA GLU A 89 4.15 -0.89 9.29
C GLU A 89 5.57 -0.98 8.72
N ASN A 90 5.89 -2.06 8.01
CA ASN A 90 7.23 -2.24 7.43
C ASN A 90 7.50 -1.24 6.29
N THR A 91 6.48 -0.90 5.49
CA THR A 91 6.59 0.07 4.39
C THR A 91 6.79 1.48 4.91
N SER A 92 6.04 1.91 5.94
CA SER A 92 6.27 3.22 6.55
C SER A 92 7.67 3.31 7.17
N LYS A 93 8.16 2.23 7.80
CA LYS A 93 9.56 2.19 8.28
C LYS A 93 10.57 2.24 7.13
N ALA A 94 10.26 1.63 5.98
CA ALA A 94 11.14 1.61 4.84
C ALA A 94 11.40 2.99 4.21
N ALA A 95 10.49 3.95 4.41
CA ALA A 95 10.64 5.31 3.91
C ALA A 95 11.96 5.97 4.32
N VAL A 96 12.53 5.60 5.48
CA VAL A 96 13.81 6.14 5.97
C VAL A 96 15.02 5.71 5.14
N PHE A 97 14.89 4.62 4.37
CA PHE A 97 15.96 4.11 3.51
C PHE A 97 15.91 4.69 2.09
N VAL A 98 14.94 5.56 1.80
CA VAL A 98 14.77 6.17 0.48
C VAL A 98 15.49 7.52 0.47
N ASP A 99 16.53 7.65 -0.37
CA ASP A 99 17.32 8.88 -0.49
C ASP A 99 16.51 10.07 -1.04
N ASN A 100 15.52 9.79 -1.90
CA ASN A 100 14.69 10.83 -2.50
C ASN A 100 13.53 11.19 -1.55
N PRO A 101 13.46 12.41 -1.00
CA PRO A 101 12.44 12.79 -0.01
C PRO A 101 11.01 12.74 -0.58
N ASN A 102 10.83 13.00 -1.88
CA ASN A 102 9.51 12.90 -2.51
C ASN A 102 9.05 11.44 -2.63
N THR A 103 9.99 10.52 -2.83
CA THR A 103 9.71 9.08 -2.89
C THR A 103 9.51 8.53 -1.48
N ALA A 104 10.31 8.99 -0.50
CA ALA A 104 10.15 8.64 0.92
C ALA A 104 8.76 9.01 1.46
N ASP A 105 8.28 10.23 1.19
CA ASP A 105 6.93 10.68 1.57
C ASP A 105 5.84 9.76 1.00
N ARG A 106 5.97 9.36 -0.27
CA ARG A 106 5.01 8.45 -0.91
C ARG A 106 5.06 7.03 -0.36
N VAL A 107 6.26 6.53 -0.05
CA VAL A 107 6.41 5.23 0.62
C VAL A 107 5.77 5.28 2.02
N SER A 108 5.95 6.39 2.76
CA SER A 108 5.27 6.57 4.05
C SER A 108 3.75 6.54 3.90
N LYS A 109 3.20 7.31 2.95
CA LYS A 109 1.76 7.35 2.65
C LYS A 109 1.21 6.01 2.20
N LEU A 110 1.97 5.25 1.42
CA LEU A 110 1.60 3.89 1.02
C LEU A 110 1.50 2.98 2.24
N GLY A 111 2.45 3.07 3.18
CA GLY A 111 2.41 2.30 4.42
C GLY A 111 1.22 2.68 5.32
N GLU A 112 0.86 3.96 5.36
CA GLU A 112 -0.35 4.43 6.05
C GLU A 112 -1.62 3.90 5.39
N ALA A 113 -1.72 3.95 4.05
CA ALA A 113 -2.84 3.42 3.29
C ALA A 113 -3.03 1.92 3.51
N LEU A 114 -1.94 1.15 3.50
CA LEU A 114 -1.96 -0.29 3.82
C LEU A 114 -2.43 -0.57 5.25
N SER A 115 -1.96 0.22 6.21
CA SER A 115 -2.37 0.08 7.61
C SER A 115 -3.85 0.42 7.79
N ALA A 116 -4.36 1.41 7.06
CA ALA A 116 -5.77 1.76 7.06
C ALA A 116 -6.61 0.65 6.41
N ALA A 117 -6.19 0.15 5.24
CA ALA A 117 -6.82 -0.96 4.56
C ALA A 117 -6.88 -2.22 5.44
N ALA A 118 -5.81 -2.50 6.19
CA ALA A 118 -5.77 -3.58 7.16
C ALA A 118 -6.89 -3.48 8.20
N ARG A 119 -7.12 -2.27 8.74
CA ARG A 119 -8.18 -2.01 9.73
C ARG A 119 -9.57 -2.18 9.14
N GLN A 120 -9.80 -1.68 7.94
CA GLN A 120 -11.07 -1.83 7.23
C GLN A 120 -11.39 -3.30 6.96
N VAL A 121 -10.40 -4.09 6.53
CA VAL A 121 -10.58 -5.53 6.27
C VAL A 121 -10.78 -6.33 7.57
N GLN A 122 -10.13 -5.93 8.67
CA GLN A 122 -10.26 -6.62 9.96
C GLN A 122 -11.56 -6.28 10.71
N ASN A 123 -12.01 -5.02 10.61
CA ASN A 123 -13.21 -4.50 11.27
C ASN A 123 -14.10 -3.79 10.25
N PRO A 124 -14.80 -4.53 9.38
CA PRO A 124 -15.69 -3.93 8.38
C PRO A 124 -16.86 -3.15 9.01
N GLU A 125 -17.22 -3.43 10.28
CA GLU A 125 -18.26 -2.70 11.02
C GLU A 125 -17.81 -1.30 11.47
N ASP A 126 -16.52 -1.08 11.74
CA ASP A 126 -15.97 0.19 12.24
C ASP A 126 -15.85 1.25 11.14
N ALA A 127 -15.58 0.81 9.89
CA ALA A 127 -15.52 1.68 8.72
C ALA A 127 -16.87 2.36 8.41
N ALA A 128 -17.98 1.64 8.61
CA ALA A 128 -19.33 2.19 8.45
C ALA A 128 -19.73 3.14 9.60
N GLU A 129 -19.21 2.91 10.82
CA GLU A 129 -19.48 3.77 11.97
C GLU A 129 -18.71 5.10 11.95
N GLU A 130 -17.50 5.13 11.39
CA GLU A 130 -16.69 6.36 11.24
C GLU A 130 -17.32 7.31 10.20
N GLU A 131 -17.85 6.79 9.09
CA GLU A 131 -18.60 7.56 8.08
C GLU A 131 -19.91 8.11 8.65
N PHE A 132 -20.65 7.31 9.44
CA PHE A 132 -21.88 7.74 10.12
C PHE A 132 -21.62 8.85 11.16
N ARG A 133 -20.49 8.79 11.89
CA ARG A 133 -20.10 9.85 12.85
C ARG A 133 -19.65 11.14 12.16
N GLN A 134 -18.98 11.05 11.00
CA GLN A 134 -18.57 12.24 10.25
C GLN A 134 -19.74 12.96 9.57
N ASP A 135 -20.72 12.22 9.04
CA ASP A 135 -21.95 12.81 8.48
C ASP A 135 -22.78 13.52 9.57
N SER A 136 -22.87 12.91 10.75
CA SER A 136 -23.57 13.48 11.92
C SER A 136 -22.93 14.76 12.48
N ALA A 137 -21.63 14.98 12.24
CA ALA A 137 -20.89 16.15 12.73
C ALA A 137 -20.94 17.36 11.77
N ALA A 138 -21.36 17.16 10.52
CA ALA A 138 -21.48 18.23 9.52
C ALA A 138 -22.85 18.94 9.54
N THR A 139 -23.81 18.45 10.34
CA THR A 139 -25.19 18.97 10.42
C THR A 139 -25.58 19.62 11.75
N SER A 140 -24.62 19.99 12.60
CA SER A 140 -24.90 20.74 13.86
C SER A 140 -24.41 22.17 13.84
#